data_AF-A0A3M1JR27-F1
#
_entry.id   AF-A0A3M1JR27-F1
#
_cell.length_a   1.000
_cell.length_b   1.000
_cell.length_c   1.000
_cell.angle_alpha   90.00
_cell.angle_beta   90.00
_cell.angle_gamma   90.00
#
_symmetry.space_group_name_H-M   'P 1'
#
loop_
_entity.id
_entity.type
_entity.pdbx_description
1 polymer ?
#
loop_
_entity_poly.entity_id
_entity_poly.type
_entity_poly.pdbx_seq_one_letter_code
_entity_poly.pdbx_strand_id
1 'polypeptide(L)'
;MNVPWKRIAFPLGLVFLPLVILLLLEGLVRLISPAPNLSLLVADSSRPGAVRLNPDVGYRYYPVPDWTGFGEDRSFYRNKPPGTLRILALGGSTTAGFPLFFAGSFPQMLGDLLNQKSLHDSVQVVNAGMTAVNSTTVLDLLPDCLSLEPDALVLYLGHNEFYGALGTATRLGFPGFRSSRFWTRLLLFLHHSRLYQLGYRWLHPPQAGSTLMARAFDQRPIPLSSPLVDETIRRFTDNLQAILARADAADVPVFLCTVTSNLKQPPFQSPSSRSLSSGTIRPAFLDSLPQTDPWRFYWQGEARLAAGDTIGCLHSWVRAREADGIRFRAPAEINDVIRRQERRGVTIVDIDSLFWGRPPGRWPGDSLFWEHVHPTWQGNLRIARFLAEKIRRHPRFRRQFDSSDWADATGRELQQWVTPLDQTAAALQIRLLTANPPFTARSGLSLADLVPHTPVERIALELLRKKTSYRQGHLRLAAAEQQAGDHETAVRECRVLIHQYPYDTELRKALASASLPSANHRRSYRILRRLTRDRPRDPWVLKWAGIFALEAGETDSARMWLRRSLAIQEDDQCRYNLAGAEARLGQVSRAVALLDTLLERNPAYPRARAFQHHLKRTLTVRP
;
A
#
# COMPACT_ATOMS: atom_id res chain seq x y z
N MET A 1 -5.45 -46.95 53.97
CA MET A 1 -6.10 -45.62 54.05
C MET A 1 -6.54 -45.23 52.64
N ASN A 2 -7.82 -45.43 52.31
CA ASN A 2 -8.39 -45.02 51.03
C ASN A 2 -8.51 -43.50 51.04
N VAL A 3 -7.59 -42.79 50.38
CA VAL A 3 -7.87 -41.40 50.00
C VAL A 3 -9.13 -41.46 49.13
N PRO A 4 -10.27 -40.89 49.55
CA PRO A 4 -11.49 -41.00 48.78
C PRO A 4 -11.23 -40.24 47.48
N TRP A 5 -11.26 -40.90 46.33
CA TRP A 5 -11.09 -40.27 45.03
C TRP A 5 -11.96 -39.01 44.88
N LYS A 6 -13.11 -38.95 45.58
CA LYS A 6 -13.99 -37.78 45.73
C LYS A 6 -13.30 -36.52 46.26
N ARG A 7 -12.33 -36.64 47.18
CA ARG A 7 -11.54 -35.50 47.73
C ARG A 7 -10.56 -34.91 46.70
N ILE A 8 -10.20 -35.68 45.67
CA ILE A 8 -9.34 -35.24 44.55
C ILE A 8 -10.21 -34.82 43.36
N ALA A 9 -11.24 -35.60 43.03
CA ALA A 9 -12.14 -35.37 41.90
C ALA A 9 -13.00 -34.12 42.05
N PHE A 10 -13.41 -33.74 43.27
CA PHE A 10 -14.23 -32.55 43.48
C PHE A 10 -13.46 -31.23 43.23
N PRO A 11 -12.25 -31.02 43.80
CA PRO A 11 -11.41 -29.87 43.44
C PRO A 11 -11.02 -29.84 41.96
N LEU A 12 -10.67 -30.99 41.38
CA LEU A 12 -10.40 -31.08 39.94
C LEU A 12 -11.64 -30.71 39.14
N GLY A 13 -12.82 -31.18 39.53
CA GLY A 13 -14.09 -30.80 38.92
C GLY A 13 -14.35 -29.29 38.99
N LEU A 14 -14.11 -28.64 40.13
CA LEU A 14 -14.26 -27.19 40.28
C LEU A 14 -13.31 -26.39 39.38
N VAL A 15 -12.11 -26.90 39.11
CA VAL A 15 -11.12 -26.24 38.23
C VAL A 15 -11.40 -26.52 36.75
N PHE A 16 -11.71 -27.77 36.39
CA PHE A 16 -11.83 -28.19 34.99
C PHE A 16 -13.22 -28.03 34.42
N LEU A 17 -14.30 -28.10 35.21
CA LEU A 17 -15.67 -27.95 34.71
C LEU A 17 -15.89 -26.59 34.02
N PRO A 18 -15.44 -25.43 34.59
CA PRO A 18 -15.54 -24.15 33.88
C PRO A 18 -14.78 -24.14 32.55
N LEU A 19 -13.60 -24.76 32.49
CA LEU A 19 -12.81 -24.86 31.26
C LEU A 19 -13.52 -25.70 30.20
N VAL A 20 -14.12 -26.83 30.60
CA VAL A 20 -14.92 -27.68 29.71
C VAL A 20 -16.14 -26.91 29.19
N ILE A 21 -16.85 -26.18 30.05
CA ILE A 21 -17.97 -25.33 29.64
C ILE A 21 -17.53 -24.28 28.63
N LEU A 22 -16.40 -23.58 28.87
CA LEU A 22 -15.85 -22.61 27.93
C LEU A 22 -15.46 -23.23 26.59
N LEU A 23 -14.89 -24.43 26.59
CA LEU A 23 -14.55 -25.17 25.36
C LEU A 23 -15.80 -25.60 24.59
N LEU A 24 -16.85 -26.06 25.28
CA LEU A 24 -18.12 -26.41 24.66
C LEU A 24 -18.81 -25.17 24.07
N LEU A 25 -18.82 -24.05 24.79
CA LEU A 25 -19.35 -22.78 24.30
C LEU A 25 -18.55 -22.26 23.09
N GLU A 26 -17.22 -22.31 23.15
CA GLU A 26 -16.36 -21.98 22.01
C GLU A 26 -16.69 -22.86 20.79
N GLY A 27 -16.89 -24.18 21.00
CA GLY A 27 -17.32 -25.12 19.96
C GLY A 27 -18.67 -24.76 19.35
N LEU A 28 -19.66 -24.43 20.19
CA LEU A 28 -20.99 -24.02 19.74
C LEU A 28 -20.93 -22.71 18.94
N VAL A 29 -20.24 -21.69 19.45
CA VAL A 29 -20.03 -20.41 18.75
C VAL A 29 -19.29 -20.62 17.43
N ARG A 30 -18.39 -21.62 17.36
CA ARG A 30 -17.71 -22.01 16.11
C ARG A 30 -18.63 -22.58 15.03
N LEU A 31 -19.79 -23.12 15.39
CA LEU A 31 -20.75 -23.65 14.42
C LEU A 31 -21.68 -22.56 13.88
N ILE A 32 -22.04 -21.57 14.71
CA ILE A 32 -23.11 -20.61 14.40
C ILE A 32 -22.61 -19.22 14.01
N SER A 33 -21.41 -18.81 14.42
CA SER A 33 -20.94 -17.43 14.26
C SER A 33 -19.95 -17.27 13.09
N PRO A 34 -20.25 -16.42 12.09
CA PRO A 34 -19.27 -15.99 11.10
C PRO A 34 -18.22 -15.12 11.81
N ALA A 35 -17.01 -15.64 11.96
CA ALA A 35 -15.89 -14.96 12.57
C ALA A 35 -14.91 -14.45 11.50
N PRO A 36 -14.25 -13.30 11.73
CA PRO A 36 -13.17 -12.86 10.84
C PRO A 36 -12.06 -13.91 10.82
N ASN A 37 -11.53 -14.20 9.64
CA ASN A 37 -10.33 -15.00 9.52
C ASN A 37 -9.16 -14.15 10.03
N LEU A 38 -8.47 -14.61 11.08
CA LEU A 38 -7.32 -13.89 11.64
C LEU A 38 -5.98 -14.37 11.11
N SER A 39 -5.95 -15.29 10.14
CA SER A 39 -4.70 -15.74 9.52
C SER A 39 -4.05 -14.60 8.76
N LEU A 40 -2.71 -14.55 8.71
CA LEU A 40 -1.99 -13.54 7.90
C LEU A 40 -2.39 -13.59 6.43
N LEU A 41 -2.70 -14.78 5.91
CA LEU A 41 -2.93 -15.04 4.50
C LEU A 41 -4.34 -15.58 4.25
N VAL A 42 -4.91 -15.20 3.12
CA VAL A 42 -6.13 -15.78 2.56
C VAL A 42 -5.87 -16.21 1.12
N ALA A 43 -6.58 -17.24 0.65
CA ALA A 43 -6.49 -17.68 -0.73
C ALA A 43 -7.00 -16.58 -1.69
N ASP A 44 -6.34 -16.45 -2.83
CA ASP A 44 -6.82 -15.61 -3.92
C ASP A 44 -7.79 -16.43 -4.80
N SER A 45 -9.07 -16.04 -4.80
CA SER A 45 -10.10 -16.71 -5.58
C SER A 45 -9.90 -16.58 -7.10
N SER A 46 -9.13 -15.58 -7.54
CA SER A 46 -8.83 -15.36 -8.96
C SER A 46 -7.69 -16.25 -9.48
N ARG A 47 -6.90 -16.87 -8.58
CA ARG A 47 -5.71 -17.63 -8.96
C ARG A 47 -5.48 -18.84 -8.03
N PRO A 48 -5.78 -20.06 -8.49
CA PRO A 48 -5.53 -21.28 -7.72
C PRO A 48 -4.08 -21.37 -7.22
N GLY A 49 -3.93 -21.67 -5.92
CA GLY A 49 -2.63 -21.80 -5.24
C GLY A 49 -1.96 -20.48 -4.84
N ALA A 50 -2.47 -19.33 -5.27
CA ALA A 50 -1.99 -18.03 -4.82
C ALA A 50 -2.68 -17.60 -3.52
N VAL A 51 -1.98 -16.78 -2.76
CA VAL A 51 -2.42 -16.17 -1.51
C VAL A 51 -2.25 -14.66 -1.58
N ARG A 52 -2.99 -13.94 -0.74
CA ARG A 52 -2.81 -12.52 -0.50
C ARG A 52 -2.82 -12.25 1.00
N LEU A 53 -2.30 -11.10 1.40
CA LEU A 53 -2.38 -10.65 2.78
C LEU A 53 -3.84 -10.41 3.16
N ASN A 54 -4.20 -10.87 4.35
CA ASN A 54 -5.58 -10.85 4.81
C ASN A 54 -5.90 -9.50 5.46
N PRO A 55 -6.81 -8.68 4.89
CA PRO A 55 -7.19 -7.41 5.51
C PRO A 55 -7.84 -7.59 6.89
N ASP A 56 -8.44 -8.76 7.17
CA ASP A 56 -9.10 -9.05 8.44
C ASP A 56 -8.11 -9.38 9.56
N VAL A 57 -6.80 -9.55 9.28
CA VAL A 57 -5.81 -9.76 10.35
C VAL A 57 -5.81 -8.59 11.35
N GLY A 58 -6.19 -7.38 10.90
CA GLY A 58 -6.28 -6.19 11.74
C GLY A 58 -7.23 -6.36 12.93
N TYR A 59 -8.21 -7.27 12.85
CA TYR A 59 -9.09 -7.61 13.97
C TYR A 59 -8.37 -8.27 15.16
N ARG A 60 -7.12 -8.73 14.99
CA ARG A 60 -6.25 -9.14 16.12
C ARG A 60 -5.91 -7.96 17.04
N TYR A 61 -5.93 -6.74 16.52
CA TYR A 61 -5.39 -5.56 17.22
C TYR A 61 -6.41 -4.43 17.37
N TYR A 62 -7.45 -4.38 16.52
CA TYR A 62 -8.45 -3.32 16.50
C TYR A 62 -9.89 -3.88 16.48
N PRO A 63 -10.83 -3.26 17.23
CA PRO A 63 -12.25 -3.66 17.18
C PRO A 63 -12.91 -3.38 15.83
N VAL A 64 -12.48 -2.33 15.13
CA VAL A 64 -13.00 -1.92 13.82
C VAL A 64 -11.82 -1.50 12.94
N PRO A 65 -11.28 -2.41 12.12
CA PRO A 65 -10.15 -2.14 11.24
C PRO A 65 -10.63 -1.43 9.98
N ASP A 66 -11.30 -0.28 10.11
CA ASP A 66 -11.88 0.36 8.92
C ASP A 66 -10.81 0.83 7.92
N TRP A 67 -9.59 1.07 8.41
CA TRP A 67 -8.44 1.58 7.63
C TRP A 67 -7.11 0.89 7.97
N THR A 68 -7.15 -0.24 8.70
CA THR A 68 -5.97 -0.94 9.21
C THR A 68 -5.61 -2.20 8.42
N GLY A 69 -6.06 -2.29 7.18
CA GLY A 69 -5.62 -3.35 6.28
C GLY A 69 -4.14 -3.20 5.95
N PHE A 70 -3.55 -4.29 5.46
CA PHE A 70 -2.24 -4.21 4.82
C PHE A 70 -2.27 -3.23 3.66
N GLY A 71 -1.13 -2.59 3.44
CA GLY A 71 -0.91 -1.74 2.27
C GLY A 71 -0.90 -2.48 0.92
N GLU A 72 -1.12 -3.79 0.90
CA GLU A 72 -0.90 -4.68 -0.23
C GLU A 72 -2.11 -5.59 -0.48
N ASP A 73 -2.54 -5.67 -1.74
CA ASP A 73 -3.61 -6.57 -2.21
C ASP A 73 -3.11 -7.48 -3.36
N ARG A 74 -1.81 -7.42 -3.71
CA ARG A 74 -1.20 -8.33 -4.68
C ARG A 74 -1.20 -9.75 -4.16
N SER A 75 -1.60 -10.67 -5.04
CA SER A 75 -1.40 -12.09 -4.78
C SER A 75 -0.02 -12.58 -5.19
N PHE A 76 0.47 -13.53 -4.42
CA PHE A 76 1.73 -14.23 -4.63
C PHE A 76 1.57 -15.70 -4.24
N TYR A 77 2.47 -16.57 -4.70
CA TYR A 77 2.42 -17.97 -4.29
C TYR A 77 2.98 -18.13 -2.89
N ARG A 78 2.30 -18.91 -2.04
CA ARG A 78 2.78 -19.22 -0.68
C ARG A 78 4.19 -19.81 -0.74
N ASN A 79 4.34 -20.88 -1.52
CA ASN A 79 5.65 -21.46 -1.81
C ASN A 79 6.38 -20.54 -2.79
N LYS A 80 7.62 -20.19 -2.46
CA LYS A 80 8.44 -19.29 -3.28
C LYS A 80 8.76 -19.96 -4.62
N PRO A 81 8.39 -19.35 -5.78
CA PRO A 81 8.75 -19.91 -7.07
C PRO A 81 10.28 -19.96 -7.26
N PRO A 82 10.81 -20.91 -8.07
CA PRO A 82 12.22 -20.88 -8.46
C PRO A 82 12.60 -19.55 -9.12
N GLY A 83 13.86 -19.14 -8.99
CA GLY A 83 14.35 -17.88 -9.59
C GLY A 83 13.71 -16.62 -9.00
N THR A 84 13.13 -16.70 -7.79
CA THR A 84 12.48 -15.58 -7.11
C THR A 84 13.22 -15.19 -5.84
N LEU A 85 13.55 -13.91 -5.72
CA LEU A 85 13.97 -13.29 -4.46
C LEU A 85 12.74 -12.72 -3.74
N ARG A 86 12.52 -13.06 -2.48
CA ARG A 86 11.39 -12.59 -1.67
C ARG A 86 11.86 -11.74 -0.49
N ILE A 87 11.38 -10.51 -0.42
CA ILE A 87 11.66 -9.57 0.67
C ILE A 87 10.34 -9.22 1.34
N LEU A 88 10.29 -9.28 2.67
CA LEU A 88 9.11 -8.85 3.42
C LEU A 88 9.39 -7.51 4.10
N ALA A 89 8.58 -6.50 3.78
CA ALA A 89 8.63 -5.20 4.43
C ALA A 89 7.59 -5.13 5.56
N LEU A 90 8.05 -4.93 6.79
CA LEU A 90 7.24 -4.89 8.01
C LEU A 90 7.33 -3.50 8.63
N GLY A 91 6.21 -2.98 9.10
CA GLY A 91 6.18 -1.65 9.69
C GLY A 91 4.79 -1.09 9.97
N GLY A 92 4.78 0.18 10.36
CA GLY A 92 3.57 0.96 10.58
C GLY A 92 2.94 1.50 9.29
N SER A 93 2.19 2.60 9.42
CA SER A 93 1.48 3.27 8.33
C SER A 93 2.37 3.71 7.16
N THR A 94 3.61 4.12 7.44
CA THR A 94 4.59 4.50 6.40
C THR A 94 4.93 3.31 5.51
N THR A 95 5.17 2.13 6.10
CA THR A 95 5.39 0.89 5.35
C THR A 95 4.13 0.48 4.61
N ALA A 96 2.96 0.58 5.25
CA ALA A 96 1.67 0.31 4.61
C ALA A 96 1.35 1.25 3.42
N GLY A 97 2.12 2.32 3.21
CA GLY A 97 1.90 3.25 2.10
C GLY A 97 0.89 4.34 2.35
N PHE A 98 0.43 4.54 3.59
CA PHE A 98 -0.46 5.66 3.91
C PHE A 98 0.24 7.00 3.63
N PRO A 99 -0.40 7.97 2.95
CA PRO A 99 -1.80 7.97 2.47
C PRO A 99 -1.99 7.56 0.99
N LEU A 100 -0.93 7.17 0.27
CA LEU A 100 -0.90 6.96 -1.19
C LEU A 100 -1.23 5.53 -1.65
N PHE A 101 -1.86 4.73 -0.78
CA PHE A 101 -2.10 3.30 -1.02
C PHE A 101 -0.80 2.55 -1.41
N PHE A 102 -0.94 1.41 -2.10
CA PHE A 102 0.18 0.54 -2.42
C PHE A 102 1.17 1.18 -3.40
N ALA A 103 0.70 1.86 -4.45
CA ALA A 103 1.54 2.29 -5.56
C ALA A 103 2.50 3.41 -5.15
N GLY A 104 2.10 4.20 -4.15
CA GLY A 104 2.94 5.23 -3.54
C GLY A 104 3.78 4.76 -2.35
N SER A 105 3.73 3.47 -1.98
CA SER A 105 4.47 2.94 -0.84
C SER A 105 5.96 2.69 -1.18
N PHE A 106 6.86 2.95 -0.22
CA PHE A 106 8.28 2.63 -0.43
C PHE A 106 8.55 1.14 -0.69
N PRO A 107 7.81 0.15 -0.12
CA PRO A 107 8.03 -1.26 -0.44
C PRO A 107 7.71 -1.60 -1.90
N GLN A 108 6.63 -1.03 -2.46
CA GLN A 108 6.30 -1.25 -3.88
C GLN A 108 7.39 -0.65 -4.78
N MET A 109 7.82 0.59 -4.51
CA MET A 109 8.90 1.24 -5.26
C MET A 109 10.23 0.50 -5.10
N LEU A 110 10.50 -0.07 -3.93
CA LEU A 110 11.68 -0.91 -3.69
C LEU A 110 11.65 -2.13 -4.60
N GLY A 111 10.51 -2.81 -4.69
CA GLY A 111 10.33 -3.94 -5.61
C GLY A 111 10.57 -3.55 -7.05
N ASP A 112 10.02 -2.42 -7.49
CA ASP A 112 10.19 -1.94 -8.87
C ASP A 112 11.66 -1.63 -9.18
N LEU A 113 12.36 -0.96 -8.27
CA LEU A 113 13.78 -0.62 -8.41
C LEU A 113 14.67 -1.87 -8.44
N LEU A 114 14.41 -2.86 -7.58
CA LEU A 114 15.19 -4.10 -7.53
C LEU A 114 14.95 -4.95 -8.79
N ASN A 115 13.70 -5.05 -9.27
CA ASN A 115 13.40 -5.80 -10.50
C ASN A 115 14.12 -5.23 -11.73
N GLN A 116 14.29 -3.90 -11.84
CA GLN A 116 15.01 -3.28 -12.96
C GLN A 116 16.49 -3.71 -13.07
N LYS A 117 17.07 -4.18 -11.97
CA LYS A 117 18.50 -4.54 -11.87
C LYS A 117 18.72 -5.99 -11.47
N SER A 118 17.66 -6.78 -11.36
CA SER A 118 17.71 -8.16 -10.88
C SER A 118 18.28 -9.11 -11.92
N LEU A 119 19.12 -10.05 -11.48
CA LEU A 119 19.51 -11.24 -12.27
C LEU A 119 18.57 -12.42 -12.03
N HIS A 120 17.67 -12.32 -11.04
CA HIS A 120 16.55 -13.25 -10.84
C HIS A 120 15.40 -12.96 -11.80
N ASP A 121 14.57 -13.96 -12.06
CA ASP A 121 13.34 -13.84 -12.85
C ASP A 121 12.34 -12.87 -12.22
N SER A 122 12.32 -12.81 -10.87
CA SER A 122 11.52 -11.82 -10.16
C SER A 122 12.05 -11.48 -8.76
N VAL A 123 11.86 -10.22 -8.36
CA VAL A 123 11.99 -9.77 -6.97
C VAL A 123 10.61 -9.45 -6.43
N GLN A 124 10.14 -10.24 -5.46
CA GLN A 124 8.88 -10.05 -4.76
C GLN A 124 9.12 -9.29 -3.46
N VAL A 125 8.73 -8.02 -3.41
CA VAL A 125 8.66 -7.27 -2.15
C VAL A 125 7.23 -7.34 -1.64
N VAL A 126 7.00 -8.12 -0.59
CA VAL A 126 5.68 -8.26 0.06
C VAL A 126 5.56 -7.19 1.13
N ASN A 127 4.65 -6.23 0.94
CA ASN A 127 4.38 -5.19 1.91
C ASN A 127 3.43 -5.69 3.01
N ALA A 128 4.01 -6.19 4.10
CA ALA A 128 3.33 -6.58 5.32
C ALA A 128 3.25 -5.43 6.35
N GLY A 129 3.24 -4.18 5.88
CA GLY A 129 2.99 -3.00 6.71
C GLY A 129 1.51 -2.83 7.03
N MET A 130 1.21 -2.42 8.27
CA MET A 130 -0.16 -2.17 8.73
C MET A 130 -0.25 -0.78 9.38
N THR A 131 -1.33 -0.05 9.17
CA THR A 131 -1.46 1.30 9.74
C THR A 131 -1.60 1.25 11.27
N ALA A 132 -1.04 2.26 11.95
CA ALA A 132 -1.09 2.45 13.41
C ALA A 132 -0.53 1.31 14.28
N VAL A 133 0.24 0.37 13.71
CA VAL A 133 0.88 -0.72 14.49
C VAL A 133 2.30 -0.39 14.93
N ASN A 134 2.80 -1.17 15.90
CA ASN A 134 4.12 -1.01 16.53
C ASN A 134 4.89 -2.34 16.62
N SER A 135 6.03 -2.32 17.31
CA SER A 135 6.92 -3.50 17.48
C SER A 135 6.22 -4.72 18.07
N THR A 136 5.19 -4.55 18.90
CA THR A 136 4.43 -5.68 19.49
C THR A 136 3.64 -6.42 18.43
N THR A 137 2.97 -5.69 17.55
CA THR A 137 2.18 -6.26 16.45
C THR A 137 3.09 -6.97 15.44
N VAL A 138 4.24 -6.38 15.09
CA VAL A 138 5.18 -7.06 14.19
C VAL A 138 5.75 -8.32 14.83
N LEU A 139 6.06 -8.32 16.12
CA LEU A 139 6.51 -9.53 16.82
C LEU A 139 5.46 -10.65 16.81
N ASP A 140 4.16 -10.32 16.84
CA ASP A 140 3.06 -11.28 16.74
C ASP A 140 2.91 -11.86 15.32
N LEU A 141 3.04 -11.03 14.28
CA LEU A 141 2.93 -11.47 12.89
C LEU A 141 4.19 -12.17 12.36
N LEU A 142 5.34 -11.96 13.00
CA LEU A 142 6.64 -12.43 12.50
C LEU A 142 6.69 -13.94 12.20
N PRO A 143 6.14 -14.86 13.03
CA PRO A 143 6.15 -16.29 12.70
C PRO A 143 5.44 -16.60 11.37
N ASP A 144 4.28 -15.99 11.14
CA ASP A 144 3.53 -16.13 9.89
C ASP A 144 4.34 -15.57 8.72
N CYS A 145 5.05 -14.44 8.92
CA CYS A 145 5.93 -13.84 7.92
C CYS A 145 7.16 -14.71 7.60
N LEU A 146 7.81 -15.30 8.60
CA LEU A 146 8.96 -16.19 8.39
C LEU A 146 8.54 -17.49 7.68
N SER A 147 7.31 -17.95 7.88
CA SER A 147 6.75 -19.11 7.16
C SER A 147 6.62 -18.89 5.65
N LEU A 148 6.77 -17.65 5.17
CA LEU A 148 6.81 -17.31 3.74
C LEU A 148 8.22 -17.43 3.14
N GLU A 149 9.21 -17.92 3.89
CA GLU A 149 10.60 -18.14 3.46
C GLU A 149 11.24 -16.88 2.81
N PRO A 150 11.19 -15.73 3.52
CA PRO A 150 11.81 -14.50 3.03
C PRO A 150 13.33 -14.65 2.89
N ASP A 151 13.90 -14.09 1.83
CA ASP A 151 15.34 -13.93 1.66
C ASP A 151 15.89 -12.73 2.44
N ALA A 152 15.04 -11.76 2.80
CA ALA A 152 15.35 -10.66 3.70
C ALA A 152 14.09 -10.07 4.34
N LEU A 153 14.27 -9.44 5.51
CA LEU A 153 13.28 -8.56 6.12
C LEU A 153 13.70 -7.10 6.00
N VAL A 154 12.76 -6.20 5.74
CA VAL A 154 12.93 -4.74 5.88
C VAL A 154 12.02 -4.27 7.02
N LEU A 155 12.60 -3.67 8.06
CA LEU A 155 11.86 -3.21 9.24
C LEU A 155 11.87 -1.68 9.33
N TYR A 156 10.70 -1.03 9.31
CA TYR A 156 10.54 0.41 9.56
C TYR A 156 9.48 0.62 10.65
N LEU A 157 9.93 0.74 11.91
CA LEU A 157 9.09 0.72 13.13
C LEU A 157 9.62 1.74 14.14
N GLY A 158 8.70 2.41 14.87
CA GLY A 158 9.09 3.34 15.95
C GLY A 158 8.08 4.44 16.26
N HIS A 159 7.39 4.99 15.25
CA HIS A 159 6.44 6.11 15.46
C HIS A 159 5.25 5.78 16.36
N ASN A 160 4.81 4.52 16.36
CA ASN A 160 3.57 4.10 17.02
C ASN A 160 3.79 3.37 18.34
N GLU A 161 5.01 3.38 18.92
CA GLU A 161 5.28 2.62 20.16
C GLU A 161 4.42 3.11 21.35
N PHE A 162 4.09 4.41 21.37
CA PHE A 162 3.22 5.01 22.39
C PHE A 162 1.74 4.72 22.13
N TYR A 163 1.18 5.24 21.02
CA TYR A 163 -0.26 5.25 20.78
C TYR A 163 -0.78 4.12 19.88
N GLY A 164 0.11 3.36 19.23
CA GLY A 164 -0.27 2.28 18.32
C GLY A 164 -1.04 1.15 18.99
N ALA A 165 -1.48 0.16 18.20
CA ALA A 165 -2.13 -1.04 18.73
C ALA A 165 -1.31 -1.67 19.87
N LEU A 166 -1.94 -1.89 21.02
CA LEU A 166 -1.28 -2.45 22.22
C LEU A 166 -0.11 -1.60 22.74
N GLY A 167 0.04 -0.35 22.29
CA GLY A 167 1.06 0.60 22.76
C GLY A 167 0.87 0.97 24.23
N THR A 168 1.91 1.50 24.85
CA THR A 168 1.93 1.81 26.29
C THR A 168 0.95 2.94 26.67
N ALA A 169 0.70 3.87 25.74
CA ALA A 169 -0.17 5.03 25.93
C ALA A 169 -1.50 4.94 25.17
N THR A 170 -1.76 3.84 24.46
CA THR A 170 -2.99 3.70 23.67
C THR A 170 -4.23 3.61 24.55
N ARG A 171 -5.34 4.22 24.15
CA ARG A 171 -6.65 4.04 24.81
C ARG A 171 -7.40 2.80 24.33
N LEU A 172 -6.88 2.13 23.30
CA LEU A 172 -7.48 0.92 22.75
C LEU A 172 -7.26 -0.29 23.69
N GLY A 173 -8.23 -1.21 23.72
CA GLY A 173 -8.19 -2.42 24.55
C GLY A 173 -8.24 -2.16 26.07
N PHE A 174 -7.90 -3.17 26.86
CA PHE A 174 -8.05 -3.14 28.32
C PHE A 174 -6.86 -2.48 29.04
N PRO A 175 -7.05 -1.37 29.79
CA PRO A 175 -5.98 -0.60 30.42
C PRO A 175 -5.04 -1.39 31.34
N GLY A 176 -5.57 -2.31 32.14
CA GLY A 176 -4.78 -3.08 33.13
C GLY A 176 -3.81 -4.11 32.53
N PHE A 177 -3.96 -4.44 31.24
CA PHE A 177 -3.16 -5.46 30.58
C PHE A 177 -1.99 -4.88 29.77
N ARG A 178 -1.87 -3.53 29.72
CA ARG A 178 -0.94 -2.80 28.82
C ARG A 178 0.53 -2.87 29.22
N SER A 179 0.81 -3.05 30.51
CA SER A 179 2.16 -2.97 31.08
C SER A 179 2.85 -4.33 31.25
N SER A 180 2.21 -5.45 30.87
CA SER A 180 2.77 -6.79 31.04
C SER A 180 2.77 -7.58 29.74
N ARG A 181 3.94 -8.15 29.43
CA ARG A 181 4.13 -9.05 28.29
C ARG A 181 3.26 -10.30 28.36
N PHE A 182 3.11 -10.85 29.57
CA PHE A 182 2.28 -12.03 29.79
C PHE A 182 0.85 -11.76 29.38
N TRP A 183 0.28 -10.66 29.87
CA TRP A 183 -1.07 -10.24 29.60
C TRP A 183 -1.30 -9.87 28.13
N THR A 184 -0.32 -9.21 27.50
CA THR A 184 -0.36 -8.92 26.06
C THR A 184 -0.41 -10.21 25.23
N ARG A 185 0.44 -11.19 25.55
CA ARG A 185 0.44 -12.50 24.86
C ARG A 185 -0.83 -13.30 25.10
N LEU A 186 -1.36 -13.27 26.33
CA LEU A 186 -2.63 -13.91 26.64
C LEU A 186 -3.77 -13.30 25.84
N LEU A 187 -3.84 -11.96 25.75
CA LEU A 187 -4.84 -11.28 24.92
C LEU A 187 -4.73 -11.70 23.45
N LEU A 188 -3.53 -11.70 22.87
CA LEU A 188 -3.29 -12.14 21.50
C LEU A 188 -3.69 -13.62 21.28
N PHE A 189 -3.45 -14.48 22.26
CA PHE A 189 -3.91 -15.86 22.25
C PHE A 189 -5.45 -15.93 22.28
N LEU A 190 -6.09 -15.20 23.20
CA LEU A 190 -7.55 -15.15 23.34
C LEU A 190 -8.24 -14.56 22.10
N HIS A 191 -7.59 -13.69 21.33
CA HIS A 191 -8.12 -13.20 20.06
C HIS A 191 -8.43 -14.33 19.06
N HIS A 192 -7.84 -15.53 19.20
CA HIS A 192 -8.16 -16.70 18.39
C HIS A 192 -9.42 -17.47 18.85
N SER A 193 -9.98 -17.14 20.02
CA SER A 193 -11.27 -17.65 20.51
C SER A 193 -12.43 -16.84 19.92
N ARG A 194 -13.42 -17.55 19.35
CA ARG A 194 -14.64 -16.93 18.84
C ARG A 194 -15.51 -16.38 19.96
N LEU A 195 -15.52 -17.04 21.13
CA LEU A 195 -16.22 -16.55 22.31
C LEU A 195 -15.65 -15.19 22.75
N TYR A 196 -14.33 -15.06 22.79
CA TYR A 196 -13.67 -13.78 23.08
C TYR A 196 -13.99 -12.73 22.01
N GLN A 197 -13.88 -13.05 20.73
CA GLN A 197 -14.20 -12.11 19.64
C GLN A 197 -15.65 -11.60 19.73
N LEU A 198 -16.60 -12.49 20.02
CA LEU A 198 -18.01 -12.13 20.17
C LEU A 198 -18.22 -11.20 21.37
N GLY A 199 -17.67 -11.57 22.53
CA GLY A 199 -17.75 -10.75 23.74
C GLY A 199 -17.10 -9.39 23.57
N TYR A 200 -15.92 -9.34 22.94
CA TYR A 200 -15.20 -8.10 22.67
C TYR A 200 -15.99 -7.17 21.74
N ARG A 201 -16.60 -7.68 20.67
CA ARG A 201 -17.46 -6.90 19.76
C ARG A 201 -18.71 -6.36 20.44
N TRP A 202 -19.28 -7.12 21.38
CA TRP A 202 -20.43 -6.68 22.16
C TRP A 202 -20.07 -5.54 23.12
N LEU A 203 -18.90 -5.62 23.76
CA LEU A 203 -18.40 -4.58 24.68
C LEU A 203 -17.89 -3.32 23.94
N HIS A 204 -17.44 -3.46 22.69
CA HIS A 204 -16.85 -2.37 21.91
C HIS A 204 -17.53 -2.23 20.54
N PRO A 205 -18.77 -1.72 20.49
CA PRO A 205 -19.47 -1.53 19.23
C PRO A 205 -18.75 -0.52 18.33
N PRO A 206 -18.88 -0.66 17.00
CA PRO A 206 -18.22 0.25 16.07
C PRO A 206 -18.72 1.68 16.23
N GLN A 207 -17.79 2.62 16.48
CA GLN A 207 -18.09 4.05 16.47
C GLN A 207 -17.82 4.62 15.08
N ALA A 208 -18.78 5.33 14.51
CA ALA A 208 -18.62 5.99 13.21
C ALA A 208 -17.94 7.36 13.35
N GLY A 209 -17.21 7.80 12.32
CA GLY A 209 -16.83 9.21 12.13
C GLY A 209 -15.49 9.70 12.71
N SER A 210 -14.82 8.94 13.59
CA SER A 210 -13.49 9.32 14.14
C SER A 210 -12.34 8.53 13.50
N THR A 211 -11.19 9.18 13.27
CA THR A 211 -9.98 8.50 12.79
C THR A 211 -9.46 7.53 13.85
N LEU A 212 -8.76 6.47 13.43
CA LEU A 212 -8.16 5.52 14.37
C LEU A 212 -7.21 6.20 15.36
N MET A 213 -6.46 7.19 14.85
CA MET A 213 -5.57 8.01 15.64
C MET A 213 -6.32 8.75 16.75
N ALA A 214 -7.46 9.39 16.43
CA ALA A 214 -8.29 10.07 17.42
C ALA A 214 -8.87 9.12 18.49
N ARG A 215 -9.10 7.85 18.15
CA ARG A 215 -9.58 6.83 19.11
C ARG A 215 -8.47 6.33 20.04
N ALA A 216 -7.26 6.19 19.52
CA ALA A 216 -6.12 5.67 20.26
C ALA A 216 -5.48 6.73 21.17
N PHE A 217 -5.60 8.00 20.79
CA PHE A 217 -4.94 9.13 21.43
C PHE A 217 -5.57 9.50 22.80
N ASP A 218 -4.70 9.74 23.78
CA ASP A 218 -5.02 10.43 25.03
C ASP A 218 -4.44 11.85 24.96
N GLN A 219 -5.27 12.86 25.20
CA GLN A 219 -4.86 14.27 25.09
C GLN A 219 -3.82 14.69 26.13
N ARG A 220 -3.55 13.85 27.14
CA ARG A 220 -2.56 14.11 28.18
C ARG A 220 -1.13 14.08 27.61
N PRO A 221 -0.34 15.16 27.79
CA PRO A 221 1.08 15.17 27.44
C PRO A 221 1.85 14.05 28.15
N ILE A 222 2.82 13.46 27.47
CA ILE A 222 3.75 12.48 28.02
C ILE A 222 5.13 13.16 28.05
N PRO A 223 5.59 13.73 29.17
CA PRO A 223 6.91 14.36 29.25
C PRO A 223 8.05 13.37 28.99
N LEU A 224 9.22 13.85 28.53
CA LEU A 224 10.36 12.98 28.23
C LEU A 224 10.86 12.19 29.45
N SER A 225 10.82 12.80 30.64
CA SER A 225 11.21 12.18 31.90
C SER A 225 10.15 11.26 32.52
N SER A 226 9.06 10.98 31.79
CA SER A 226 7.99 10.13 32.29
C SER A 226 8.43 8.66 32.39
N PRO A 227 8.08 7.93 33.46
CA PRO A 227 8.29 6.47 33.54
C PRO A 227 7.64 5.70 32.37
N LEU A 228 6.61 6.28 31.76
CA LEU A 228 5.96 5.72 30.58
C LEU A 228 6.88 5.72 29.36
N VAL A 229 7.75 6.73 29.21
CA VAL A 229 8.75 6.77 28.13
C VAL A 229 9.75 5.64 28.33
N ASP A 230 10.32 5.51 29.52
CA ASP A 230 11.29 4.45 29.82
C ASP A 230 10.69 3.06 29.58
N GLU A 231 9.43 2.84 29.99
CA GLU A 231 8.73 1.58 29.74
C GLU A 231 8.50 1.33 28.25
N THR A 232 8.16 2.37 27.49
CA THR A 232 7.98 2.28 26.04
C THR A 232 9.29 1.91 25.35
N ILE A 233 10.40 2.55 25.73
CA ILE A 233 11.71 2.27 25.15
C ILE A 233 12.19 0.86 25.52
N ARG A 234 12.05 0.44 26.79
CA ARG A 234 12.35 -0.94 27.20
C ARG A 234 11.54 -1.95 26.40
N ARG A 235 10.24 -1.73 26.26
CA ARG A 235 9.37 -2.63 25.51
C ARG A 235 9.73 -2.70 24.04
N PHE A 236 10.00 -1.56 23.40
CA PHE A 236 10.48 -1.49 22.02
C PHE A 236 11.79 -2.26 21.85
N THR A 237 12.76 -2.02 22.75
CA THR A 237 14.08 -2.68 22.73
C THR A 237 13.94 -4.20 22.81
N ASP A 238 13.18 -4.71 23.78
CA ASP A 238 13.02 -6.14 23.98
C ASP A 238 12.22 -6.80 22.84
N ASN A 239 11.20 -6.13 22.31
CA ASN A 239 10.47 -6.62 21.14
C ASN A 239 11.37 -6.67 19.91
N LEU A 240 12.17 -5.63 19.68
CA LEU A 240 13.13 -5.57 18.58
C LEU A 240 14.16 -6.69 18.70
N GLN A 241 14.74 -6.90 19.88
CA GLN A 241 15.67 -8.00 20.13
C GLN A 241 15.03 -9.37 19.85
N ALA A 242 13.78 -9.58 20.27
CA ALA A 242 13.04 -10.81 20.00
C ALA A 242 12.75 -11.01 18.50
N ILE A 243 12.43 -9.94 17.77
CA ILE A 243 12.27 -9.97 16.30
C ILE A 243 13.58 -10.38 15.64
N LEU A 244 14.69 -9.72 15.99
CA LEU A 244 16.01 -9.98 15.41
C LEU A 244 16.50 -11.39 15.74
N ALA A 245 16.27 -11.89 16.96
CA ALA A 245 16.64 -13.25 17.35
C ALA A 245 15.88 -14.32 16.55
N ARG A 246 14.59 -14.10 16.26
CA ARG A 246 13.79 -15.02 15.42
C ARG A 246 14.20 -14.99 13.95
N ALA A 247 14.57 -13.82 13.43
CA ALA A 247 15.09 -13.69 12.07
C ALA A 247 16.46 -14.39 11.93
N ASP A 248 17.35 -14.22 12.92
CA ASP A 248 18.65 -14.89 12.98
C ASP A 248 18.51 -16.42 13.06
N ALA A 249 17.60 -16.92 13.91
CA ALA A 249 17.30 -18.35 14.00
C ALA A 249 16.75 -18.96 12.69
N ALA A 250 16.16 -18.13 11.83
CA ALA A 250 15.68 -18.53 10.50
C ALA A 250 16.71 -18.26 9.38
N ASP A 251 17.93 -17.80 9.72
CA ASP A 251 18.97 -17.33 8.77
C ASP A 251 18.44 -16.29 7.75
N VAL A 252 17.60 -15.37 8.24
CA VAL A 252 17.04 -14.29 7.42
C VAL A 252 17.71 -12.96 7.77
N PRO A 253 18.45 -12.32 6.85
CA PRO A 253 19.06 -11.03 7.07
C PRO A 253 18.00 -9.93 7.22
N VAL A 254 18.29 -8.96 8.09
CA VAL A 254 17.39 -7.85 8.41
C VAL A 254 18.02 -6.53 7.98
N PHE A 255 17.29 -5.76 7.17
CA PHE A 255 17.55 -4.35 6.90
C PHE A 255 16.70 -3.52 7.86
N LEU A 256 17.32 -3.07 8.95
CA LEU A 256 16.66 -2.35 10.04
C LEU A 256 16.77 -0.85 9.79
N CYS A 257 15.64 -0.22 9.47
CA CYS A 257 15.58 1.21 9.18
C CYS A 257 15.40 2.03 10.45
N THR A 258 16.16 3.13 10.57
CA THR A 258 15.78 4.21 11.49
C THR A 258 14.47 4.86 11.00
N VAL A 259 13.75 5.51 11.89
CA VAL A 259 12.54 6.28 11.55
C VAL A 259 12.86 7.77 11.42
N THR A 260 12.22 8.45 10.46
CA THR A 260 12.38 9.90 10.24
C THR A 260 11.06 10.63 10.42
N SER A 261 11.10 11.87 10.88
CA SER A 261 9.94 12.77 11.00
C SER A 261 10.23 14.13 10.36
N ASN A 262 9.18 14.88 10.01
CA ASN A 262 9.30 16.25 9.56
C ASN A 262 9.59 17.19 10.74
N LEU A 263 10.83 17.65 10.86
CA LEU A 263 11.27 18.59 11.90
C LEU A 263 10.78 20.02 11.65
N LYS A 264 10.40 20.36 10.40
CA LYS A 264 9.77 21.64 10.08
C LYS A 264 8.31 21.72 10.51
N GLN A 265 7.71 20.61 10.93
CA GLN A 265 6.36 20.64 11.45
C GLN A 265 6.39 21.06 12.93
N PRO A 266 5.52 22.00 13.34
CA PRO A 266 5.49 22.48 14.70
C PRO A 266 5.06 21.38 15.68
N PRO A 267 5.35 21.54 16.98
CA PRO A 267 4.80 20.67 18.01
C PRO A 267 3.27 20.58 17.96
N PHE A 268 2.71 19.47 18.42
CA PHE A 268 1.26 19.34 18.54
C PHE A 268 0.71 20.23 19.68
N GLN A 269 -0.60 20.46 19.66
CA GLN A 269 -1.35 21.24 20.67
C GLN A 269 -0.70 22.61 21.00
N SER A 270 -0.97 23.61 20.15
CA SER A 270 -0.53 24.99 20.40
C SER A 270 -1.04 25.52 21.74
N PRO A 271 -0.25 26.32 22.48
CA PRO A 271 -0.83 27.23 23.47
C PRO A 271 -1.90 28.10 22.78
N SER A 272 -2.98 28.43 23.50
CA SER A 272 -4.22 29.01 22.95
C SER A 272 -4.00 30.07 21.86
N SER A 273 -4.80 29.98 20.80
CA SER A 273 -4.68 30.63 19.47
C SER A 273 -4.54 32.17 19.41
N ARG A 274 -4.58 32.91 20.52
CA ARG A 274 -4.52 34.38 20.52
C ARG A 274 -3.14 34.97 20.17
N SER A 275 -2.08 34.18 20.08
CA SER A 275 -0.70 34.68 19.89
C SER A 275 -0.05 34.41 18.53
N LEU A 276 -0.71 33.70 17.58
CA LEU A 276 -0.03 33.17 16.38
C LEU A 276 -0.62 33.61 15.03
N SER A 277 -1.58 34.54 15.01
CA SER A 277 -2.36 34.87 13.80
C SER A 277 -1.60 35.61 12.69
N SER A 278 -0.34 36.01 12.86
CA SER A 278 0.38 36.85 11.88
C SER A 278 1.69 36.28 11.32
N GLY A 279 1.99 34.99 11.54
CA GLY A 279 3.20 34.35 10.97
C GLY A 279 4.55 34.94 11.41
N THR A 280 4.52 35.95 12.29
CA THR A 280 5.69 36.60 12.87
C THR A 280 5.51 36.56 14.38
N ILE A 281 6.36 35.80 15.06
CA ILE A 281 6.36 35.78 16.51
C ILE A 281 7.08 37.02 17.02
N ARG A 282 6.41 37.80 17.86
CA ARG A 282 7.06 38.86 18.62
C ARG A 282 8.04 38.22 19.61
N PRO A 283 9.31 38.67 19.72
CA PRO A 283 10.27 38.13 20.69
C PRO A 283 9.72 38.00 22.11
N ALA A 284 8.89 38.96 22.54
CA ALA A 284 8.19 38.94 23.83
C ALA A 284 7.30 37.70 24.08
N PHE A 285 6.77 37.05 23.04
CA PHE A 285 6.01 35.81 23.16
C PHE A 285 6.91 34.59 23.39
N LEU A 286 8.14 34.58 22.86
CA LEU A 286 9.09 33.50 23.15
C LEU A 286 9.56 33.55 24.59
N ASP A 287 9.72 34.77 25.12
CA ASP A 287 10.12 34.99 26.51
C ASP A 287 9.02 34.59 27.50
N SER A 288 7.75 34.61 27.09
CA SER A 288 6.62 34.19 27.92
C SER A 288 6.43 32.67 27.99
N LEU A 289 7.05 31.90 27.09
CA LEU A 289 6.97 30.42 27.10
C LEU A 289 7.98 29.82 28.10
N PRO A 290 7.62 28.74 28.82
CA PRO A 290 8.56 28.00 29.66
C PRO A 290 9.83 27.60 28.90
N GLN A 291 10.97 27.52 29.60
CA GLN A 291 12.26 27.13 28.99
C GLN A 291 12.25 25.72 28.40
N THR A 292 11.34 24.87 28.86
CA THR A 292 11.14 23.49 28.40
C THR A 292 9.99 23.35 27.40
N ASP A 293 9.34 24.45 27.01
CA ASP A 293 8.19 24.41 26.12
C ASP A 293 8.62 24.03 24.69
N PRO A 294 8.00 23.01 24.06
CA PRO A 294 8.37 22.59 22.71
C PRO A 294 8.19 23.70 21.66
N TRP A 295 7.20 24.59 21.82
CA TRP A 295 6.97 25.70 20.91
C TRP A 295 8.09 26.75 20.99
N ARG A 296 8.65 26.97 22.19
CA ARG A 296 9.81 27.84 22.35
C ARG A 296 10.98 27.37 21.50
N PHE A 297 11.30 26.07 21.55
CA PHE A 297 12.36 25.49 20.74
C PHE A 297 12.05 25.57 19.24
N TYR A 298 10.81 25.31 18.83
CA TYR A 298 10.43 25.37 17.42
C TYR A 298 10.68 26.75 16.82
N TRP A 299 10.20 27.79 17.48
CA TRP A 299 10.35 29.16 17.01
C TRP A 299 11.78 29.72 17.14
N GLN A 300 12.57 29.23 18.10
CA GLN A 300 14.02 29.47 18.08
C GLN A 300 14.65 28.87 16.83
N GLY A 301 14.16 27.71 16.35
CA GLY A 301 14.58 27.11 15.09
C GLY A 301 14.24 27.98 13.89
N GLU A 302 13.01 28.47 13.80
CA GLU A 302 12.58 29.39 12.73
C GLU A 302 13.40 30.69 12.72
N ALA A 303 13.63 31.29 13.90
CA ALA A 303 14.43 32.51 14.02
C ALA A 303 15.90 32.30 13.59
N ARG A 304 16.49 31.17 13.97
CA ARG A 304 17.86 30.79 13.53
C ARG A 304 17.93 30.54 12.04
N LEU A 305 16.90 29.90 11.46
CA LEU A 305 16.81 29.71 10.00
C LEU A 305 16.77 31.05 9.27
N ALA A 306 15.95 32.00 9.75
CA ALA A 306 15.86 33.35 9.19
C ALA A 306 17.20 34.12 9.30
N ALA A 307 17.98 33.86 10.35
CA ALA A 307 19.32 34.43 10.55
C ALA A 307 20.44 33.68 9.78
N GLY A 308 20.13 32.62 9.04
CA GLY A 308 21.12 31.79 8.34
C GLY A 308 21.88 30.80 9.23
N ASP A 309 21.60 30.74 10.55
CA ASP A 309 22.13 29.73 11.47
C ASP A 309 21.38 28.41 11.29
N THR A 310 21.79 27.71 10.25
CA THR A 310 21.20 26.45 9.85
C THR A 310 21.47 25.35 10.90
N ILE A 311 22.70 25.19 11.39
CA ILE A 311 23.03 24.14 12.39
C ILE A 311 22.22 24.35 13.67
N GLY A 312 22.20 25.58 14.19
CA GLY A 312 21.43 25.91 15.38
C GLY A 312 19.92 25.77 15.16
N CYS A 313 19.42 26.02 13.95
CA CYS A 313 18.04 25.74 13.56
C CYS A 313 17.70 24.25 13.71
N LEU A 314 18.53 23.35 13.14
CA LEU A 314 18.30 21.92 13.23
C LEU A 314 18.32 21.43 14.69
N HIS A 315 19.27 21.91 15.49
CA HIS A 315 19.34 21.61 16.92
C HIS A 315 18.05 22.04 17.65
N SER A 316 17.54 23.23 17.35
CA SER A 316 16.29 23.74 17.93
C SER A 316 15.08 22.91 17.54
N TRP A 317 14.91 22.55 16.26
CA TRP A 317 13.80 21.72 15.83
C TRP A 317 13.85 20.30 16.40
N VAL A 318 15.05 19.71 16.55
CA VAL A 318 15.20 18.43 17.25
C VAL A 318 14.74 18.56 18.70
N ARG A 319 15.15 19.61 19.43
CA ARG A 319 14.68 19.85 20.81
C ARG A 319 13.17 20.06 20.88
N ALA A 320 12.59 20.73 19.90
CA ALA A 320 11.14 20.92 19.80
C ALA A 320 10.40 19.58 19.70
N ARG A 321 10.89 18.67 18.84
CA ARG A 321 10.36 17.30 18.73
C ARG A 321 10.50 16.53 20.04
N GLU A 322 11.65 16.56 20.70
CA GLU A 322 11.87 15.81 21.95
C GLU A 322 10.99 16.31 23.11
N ALA A 323 10.78 17.63 23.17
CA ALA A 323 9.94 18.28 24.17
C ALA A 323 8.44 18.16 23.87
N ASP A 324 8.05 17.79 22.65
CA ASP A 324 6.65 17.64 22.24
C ASP A 324 5.99 16.51 23.04
N GLY A 325 5.10 16.85 23.97
CA GLY A 325 4.44 15.89 24.85
C GLY A 325 3.54 14.91 24.13
N ILE A 326 3.14 15.20 22.88
CA ILE A 326 2.30 14.33 22.07
C ILE A 326 3.20 13.48 21.16
N ARG A 327 3.58 12.30 21.67
CA ARG A 327 4.61 11.42 21.10
C ARG A 327 4.16 10.61 19.87
N PHE A 328 3.69 11.29 18.83
CA PHE A 328 3.46 10.70 17.50
C PHE A 328 4.74 10.62 16.66
N ARG A 329 5.63 11.60 16.85
CA ARG A 329 7.00 11.51 16.36
C ARG A 329 7.79 10.65 17.35
N ALA A 330 8.54 9.68 16.83
CA ALA A 330 9.40 8.87 17.68
C ALA A 330 10.49 9.75 18.31
N PRO A 331 10.79 9.60 19.61
CA PRO A 331 11.92 10.28 20.23
C PRO A 331 13.24 9.77 19.65
N ALA A 332 14.30 10.56 19.78
CA ALA A 332 15.65 10.20 19.28
C ALA A 332 16.12 8.83 19.78
N GLU A 333 15.78 8.50 21.03
CA GLU A 333 16.17 7.26 21.68
C GLU A 333 15.71 5.99 20.94
N ILE A 334 14.58 6.03 20.21
CA ILE A 334 14.15 4.92 19.35
C ILE A 334 15.19 4.64 18.26
N ASN A 335 15.71 5.68 17.61
CA ASN A 335 16.74 5.52 16.59
C ASN A 335 18.08 5.10 17.20
N ASP A 336 18.39 5.53 18.42
CA ASP A 336 19.60 5.08 19.12
C ASP A 336 19.53 3.59 19.45
N VAL A 337 18.37 3.09 19.91
CA VAL A 337 18.13 1.65 20.10
C VAL A 337 18.33 0.90 18.79
N ILE A 338 17.80 1.41 17.68
CA ILE A 338 17.93 0.81 16.34
C ILE A 338 19.41 0.74 15.93
N ARG A 339 20.15 1.85 15.98
CA ARG A 339 21.56 1.93 15.55
C ARG A 339 22.45 0.98 16.35
N ARG A 340 22.15 0.77 17.64
CA ARG A 340 22.88 -0.18 18.51
C ARG A 340 22.70 -1.66 18.13
N GLN A 341 21.79 -2.00 17.21
CA GLN A 341 21.57 -3.39 16.79
C GLN A 341 22.46 -3.85 15.63
N GLU A 342 23.36 -3.01 15.11
CA GLU A 342 24.25 -3.38 14.01
C GLU A 342 25.13 -4.58 14.38
N ARG A 343 25.02 -5.67 13.62
CA ARG A 343 25.78 -6.91 13.80
C ARG A 343 25.65 -7.80 12.57
N ARG A 344 26.36 -8.94 12.53
CA ARG A 344 26.17 -9.94 11.48
C ARG A 344 24.69 -10.31 11.35
N GLY A 345 24.15 -10.29 10.14
CA GLY A 345 22.73 -10.55 9.87
C GLY A 345 21.81 -9.33 10.00
N VAL A 346 22.27 -8.21 10.58
CA VAL A 346 21.49 -6.98 10.75
C VAL A 346 22.22 -5.79 10.15
N THR A 347 21.68 -5.25 9.05
CA THR A 347 22.20 -4.04 8.39
C THR A 347 21.35 -2.84 8.78
N ILE A 348 21.99 -1.80 9.33
CA ILE A 348 21.29 -0.54 9.62
C ILE A 348 21.13 0.29 8.34
N VAL A 349 19.90 0.74 8.11
CA VAL A 349 19.56 1.66 7.02
C VAL A 349 19.13 2.98 7.65
N ASP A 350 20.07 3.93 7.77
CA ASP A 350 19.84 5.21 8.47
C ASP A 350 19.03 6.19 7.59
N ILE A 351 17.71 5.98 7.55
CA ILE A 351 16.75 6.83 6.87
C ILE A 351 16.70 8.24 7.49
N ASP A 352 16.93 8.37 8.79
CA ASP A 352 16.87 9.67 9.47
C ASP A 352 18.02 10.57 8.99
N SER A 353 19.24 10.03 8.95
CA SER A 353 20.41 10.68 8.36
C SER A 353 20.24 10.93 6.85
N LEU A 354 19.58 10.03 6.11
CA LEU A 354 19.27 10.25 4.69
C LEU A 354 18.46 11.54 4.47
N PHE A 355 17.57 11.88 5.41
CA PHE A 355 16.70 13.05 5.33
C PHE A 355 17.38 14.29 5.91
N TRP A 356 17.94 14.21 7.12
CA TRP A 356 18.41 15.38 7.88
C TRP A 356 19.94 15.57 7.90
N GLY A 357 20.72 14.56 7.54
CA GLY A 357 22.20 14.63 7.44
C GLY A 357 22.74 15.34 6.19
N ARG A 358 21.92 16.17 5.53
CA ARG A 358 22.28 16.91 4.32
C ARG A 358 23.00 18.23 4.64
N PRO A 359 23.72 18.81 3.66
CA PRO A 359 24.29 20.15 3.80
C PRO A 359 23.25 21.14 4.31
N PRO A 360 23.63 22.03 5.23
CA PRO A 360 22.69 22.92 5.87
C PRO A 360 21.87 23.77 4.87
N GLY A 361 20.57 23.96 5.12
CA GLY A 361 19.66 24.68 4.22
C GLY A 361 19.06 23.86 3.06
N ARG A 362 19.49 22.62 2.83
CA ARG A 362 18.90 21.70 1.82
C ARG A 362 18.07 20.58 2.44
N TRP A 363 17.38 20.87 3.54
CA TRP A 363 16.60 19.90 4.30
C TRP A 363 15.21 19.65 3.74
N PRO A 364 14.66 18.44 3.98
CA PRO A 364 13.28 18.11 3.70
C PRO A 364 12.32 19.16 4.28
N GLY A 365 11.21 19.36 3.57
CA GLY A 365 10.02 20.04 4.08
C GLY A 365 8.80 19.36 3.50
N ASP A 366 7.79 20.14 3.17
CA ASP A 366 6.50 19.64 2.66
C ASP A 366 6.60 18.93 1.29
N SER A 367 7.75 19.02 0.62
CA SER A 367 8.03 18.23 -0.59
C SER A 367 8.22 16.74 -0.29
N LEU A 368 8.72 16.38 0.91
CA LEU A 368 9.06 15.00 1.27
C LEU A 368 8.14 14.40 2.34
N PHE A 369 7.35 15.21 3.03
CA PHE A 369 6.33 14.76 3.97
C PHE A 369 4.98 15.44 3.73
N TRP A 370 3.90 14.70 3.95
CA TRP A 370 2.53 15.24 4.00
C TRP A 370 2.25 15.98 5.32
N GLU A 371 2.78 15.43 6.42
CA GLU A 371 2.65 15.97 7.76
C GLU A 371 3.88 15.59 8.60
N HIS A 372 3.75 15.37 9.91
CA HIS A 372 4.84 15.11 10.84
C HIS A 372 5.61 13.81 10.57
N VAL A 373 5.03 12.76 9.99
CA VAL A 373 5.66 11.42 9.86
C VAL A 373 5.44 10.72 8.52
N HIS A 374 4.39 11.02 7.77
CA HIS A 374 4.02 10.33 6.53
C HIS A 374 4.72 10.96 5.32
N PRO A 375 5.59 10.21 4.62
CA PRO A 375 6.29 10.72 3.46
C PRO A 375 5.36 10.93 2.26
N THR A 376 5.67 11.92 1.43
CA THR A 376 5.07 12.07 0.10
C THR A 376 5.53 10.96 -0.84
N TRP A 377 5.04 10.94 -2.08
CA TRP A 377 5.59 10.06 -3.12
C TRP A 377 7.11 10.24 -3.27
N GLN A 378 7.60 11.48 -3.25
CA GLN A 378 9.03 11.78 -3.34
C GLN A 378 9.80 11.27 -2.11
N GLY A 379 9.21 11.40 -0.93
CA GLY A 379 9.77 10.83 0.31
C GLY A 379 9.86 9.31 0.26
N ASN A 380 8.81 8.62 -0.17
CA ASN A 380 8.79 7.17 -0.34
C ASN A 380 9.80 6.69 -1.38
N LEU A 381 9.89 7.36 -2.53
CA LEU A 381 10.88 7.04 -3.56
C LEU A 381 12.31 7.16 -3.03
N ARG A 382 12.58 8.17 -2.20
CA ARG A 382 13.89 8.37 -1.61
C ARG A 382 14.26 7.26 -0.63
N ILE A 383 13.32 6.84 0.21
CA ILE A 383 13.49 5.68 1.11
C ILE A 383 13.75 4.41 0.29
N ALA A 384 12.93 4.16 -0.73
CA ALA A 384 13.03 2.98 -1.58
C ALA A 384 14.38 2.89 -2.32
N ARG A 385 14.86 4.01 -2.89
CA ARG A 385 16.17 4.07 -3.56
C ARG A 385 17.32 3.75 -2.62
N PHE A 386 17.32 4.34 -1.43
CA PHE A 386 18.38 4.10 -0.45
C PHE A 386 18.38 2.65 0.05
N LEU A 387 17.19 2.09 0.30
CA LEU A 387 17.05 0.66 0.62
C LEU A 387 17.54 -0.24 -0.53
N ALA A 388 17.14 0.06 -1.76
CA ALA A 388 17.55 -0.72 -2.93
C ALA A 388 19.08 -0.72 -3.09
N GLU A 389 19.73 0.42 -2.87
CA GLU A 389 21.19 0.53 -2.89
C GLU A 389 21.84 -0.31 -1.79
N LYS A 390 21.33 -0.22 -0.55
CA LYS A 390 21.83 -1.01 0.59
C LYS A 390 21.68 -2.51 0.35
N ILE A 391 20.54 -2.94 -0.18
CA ILE A 391 20.29 -4.36 -0.51
C ILE A 391 21.21 -4.82 -1.63
N ARG A 392 21.31 -4.08 -2.74
CA ARG A 392 22.17 -4.43 -3.89
C ARG A 392 23.65 -4.48 -3.52
N ARG A 393 24.12 -3.67 -2.56
CA ARG A 393 25.52 -3.67 -2.13
C ARG A 393 25.82 -4.69 -1.03
N HIS A 394 24.80 -5.23 -0.38
CA HIS A 394 24.97 -6.17 0.72
C HIS A 394 25.67 -7.46 0.25
N PRO A 395 26.66 -8.00 1.00
CA PRO A 395 27.47 -9.15 0.58
C PRO A 395 26.67 -10.39 0.16
N ARG A 396 25.53 -10.64 0.81
CA ARG A 396 24.63 -11.77 0.50
C ARG A 396 23.92 -11.63 -0.85
N PHE A 397 23.72 -10.40 -1.34
CA PHE A 397 22.90 -10.14 -2.53
C PHE A 397 23.66 -9.50 -3.70
N ARG A 398 24.83 -8.91 -3.49
CA ARG A 398 25.55 -8.12 -4.52
C ARG A 398 25.83 -8.82 -5.85
N ARG A 399 25.92 -10.15 -5.85
CA ARG A 399 26.12 -10.96 -7.06
C ARG A 399 24.82 -11.30 -7.79
N GLN A 400 23.67 -10.94 -7.22
CA GLN A 400 22.33 -11.24 -7.74
C GLN A 400 21.71 -10.05 -8.48
N PHE A 401 22.44 -8.93 -8.57
CA PHE A 401 22.00 -7.71 -9.20
C PHE A 401 23.07 -7.19 -10.15
N ASP A 402 22.65 -6.54 -11.24
CA ASP A 402 23.51 -5.69 -12.06
C ASP A 402 24.09 -4.57 -11.17
N SER A 403 25.38 -4.25 -11.36
CA SER A 403 26.08 -3.18 -10.63
C SER A 403 25.80 -1.78 -11.16
N SER A 404 25.20 -1.63 -12.35
CA SER A 404 24.91 -0.34 -12.97
C SER A 404 23.90 0.50 -12.17
N ASP A 405 24.13 1.81 -12.05
CA ASP A 405 23.20 2.70 -11.35
C ASP A 405 21.86 2.84 -12.09
N TRP A 406 20.83 3.30 -11.38
CA TRP A 406 19.55 3.65 -12.01
C TRP A 406 19.69 4.97 -12.78
N ALA A 407 19.07 5.04 -13.94
CA ALA A 407 19.03 6.29 -14.71
C ALA A 407 18.23 7.36 -13.96
N ASP A 408 18.54 8.64 -14.19
CA ASP A 408 17.79 9.75 -13.59
C ASP A 408 16.28 9.68 -13.92
N ALA A 409 15.95 9.17 -15.11
CA ALA A 409 14.59 8.99 -15.59
C ALA A 409 13.78 7.97 -14.77
N THR A 410 14.42 7.05 -14.05
CA THR A 410 13.74 6.01 -13.24
C THR A 410 12.75 6.61 -12.25
N GLY A 411 13.01 7.82 -11.72
CA GLY A 411 12.05 8.50 -10.84
C GLY A 411 10.76 8.86 -11.56
N ARG A 412 10.86 9.42 -12.77
CA ARG A 412 9.69 9.78 -13.60
C ARG A 412 8.91 8.53 -14.01
N GLU A 413 9.62 7.45 -14.32
CA GLU A 413 8.99 6.16 -14.63
C GLU A 413 8.21 5.62 -13.43
N LEU A 414 8.73 5.71 -12.20
CA LEU A 414 7.99 5.26 -11.02
C LEU A 414 6.84 6.19 -10.64
N GLN A 415 6.93 7.48 -10.99
CA GLN A 415 5.86 8.45 -10.71
C GLN A 415 4.56 8.10 -11.44
N GLN A 416 4.66 7.44 -12.60
CA GLN A 416 3.49 7.06 -13.39
C GLN A 416 2.55 6.10 -12.64
N TRP A 417 3.05 5.40 -11.61
CA TRP A 417 2.28 4.46 -10.81
C TRP A 417 1.38 5.13 -9.76
N VAL A 418 1.61 6.40 -9.44
CA VAL A 418 0.70 7.17 -8.57
C VAL A 418 -0.16 8.07 -9.43
N THR A 419 -1.46 7.78 -9.50
CA THR A 419 -2.39 8.45 -10.42
C THR A 419 -3.04 9.69 -9.78
N PRO A 420 -3.76 10.53 -10.56
CA PRO A 420 -4.57 11.59 -9.99
C PRO A 420 -5.53 11.11 -8.90
N LEU A 421 -6.17 9.94 -9.08
CA LEU A 421 -7.06 9.37 -8.08
C LEU A 421 -6.34 9.06 -6.76
N ASP A 422 -5.15 8.45 -6.83
CA ASP A 422 -4.32 8.17 -5.64
C ASP A 422 -3.95 9.46 -4.90
N GLN A 423 -3.53 10.50 -5.63
CA GLN A 423 -3.14 11.78 -5.04
C GLN A 423 -4.31 12.51 -4.41
N THR A 424 -5.47 12.54 -5.07
CA THR A 424 -6.69 13.16 -4.54
C THR A 424 -7.17 12.44 -3.28
N ALA A 425 -7.23 11.10 -3.31
CA ALA A 425 -7.61 10.32 -2.14
C ALA A 425 -6.61 10.48 -0.98
N ALA A 426 -5.31 10.56 -1.28
CA ALA A 426 -4.28 10.84 -0.29
C ALA A 426 -4.47 12.22 0.35
N ALA A 427 -4.67 13.26 -0.46
CA ALA A 427 -4.88 14.63 0.03
C ALA A 427 -6.13 14.74 0.92
N LEU A 428 -7.23 14.07 0.55
CA LEU A 428 -8.45 14.01 1.36
C LEU A 428 -8.23 13.27 2.69
N GLN A 429 -7.49 12.16 2.68
CA GLN A 429 -7.12 11.45 3.91
C GLN A 429 -6.26 12.29 4.84
N ILE A 430 -5.27 13.02 4.29
CA ILE A 430 -4.43 13.93 5.08
C ILE A 430 -5.27 15.07 5.63
N ARG A 431 -6.16 15.67 4.85
CA ARG A 431 -7.09 16.70 5.32
C ARG A 431 -7.98 16.20 6.47
N LEU A 432 -8.48 14.97 6.39
CA LEU A 432 -9.23 14.35 7.50
C LEU A 432 -8.35 14.13 8.72
N LEU A 433 -7.13 13.63 8.52
CA LEU A 433 -6.19 13.36 9.60
C LEU A 433 -5.83 14.64 10.37
N THR A 434 -5.46 15.70 9.65
CA THR A 434 -4.98 16.96 10.23
C THR A 434 -6.09 17.87 10.76
N ALA A 435 -7.35 17.60 10.41
CA ALA A 435 -8.52 18.26 10.99
C ALA A 435 -8.99 17.64 12.32
N ASN A 436 -8.26 16.67 12.86
CA ASN A 436 -8.61 15.94 14.08
C ASN A 436 -7.44 15.89 15.09
N PRO A 437 -7.71 15.62 16.38
CA PRO A 437 -6.67 15.47 17.38
C PRO A 437 -5.63 14.41 17.01
N PRO A 438 -4.33 14.65 17.30
CA PRO A 438 -3.79 15.80 18.05
C PRO A 438 -3.45 17.05 17.21
N PHE A 439 -3.67 17.05 15.90
CA PHE A 439 -3.37 18.21 15.04
C PHE A 439 -4.22 19.43 15.41
N THR A 440 -5.44 19.17 15.87
CA THR A 440 -6.36 20.17 16.42
C THR A 440 -6.75 19.82 17.85
N ALA A 441 -7.16 20.83 18.64
CA ALA A 441 -7.64 20.60 20.00
C ALA A 441 -8.97 19.82 20.04
N ARG A 442 -9.78 19.92 18.98
CA ARG A 442 -11.10 19.29 18.84
C ARG A 442 -11.24 18.72 17.44
N SER A 443 -11.98 17.62 17.32
CA SER A 443 -12.37 17.07 16.02
C SER A 443 -13.16 18.10 15.22
N GLY A 444 -12.65 18.44 14.04
CA GLY A 444 -13.22 19.49 13.19
C GLY A 444 -13.79 18.97 11.86
N LEU A 445 -13.50 17.73 11.46
CA LEU A 445 -13.96 17.20 10.18
C LEU A 445 -14.11 15.68 10.21
N SER A 446 -15.25 15.20 9.73
CA SER A 446 -15.50 13.79 9.47
C SER A 446 -15.58 13.51 7.98
N LEU A 447 -15.55 12.23 7.61
CA LEU A 447 -15.71 11.81 6.21
C LEU A 447 -17.11 12.16 5.65
N ALA A 448 -18.12 12.34 6.50
CA ALA A 448 -19.46 12.76 6.09
C ALA A 448 -19.49 14.23 5.65
N ASP A 449 -18.63 15.07 6.22
CA ASP A 449 -18.60 16.52 5.98
C ASP A 449 -17.90 16.90 4.66
N LEU A 450 -17.18 15.95 4.05
CA LEU A 450 -16.49 16.19 2.79
C LEU A 450 -17.45 16.18 1.59
N VAL A 451 -17.41 17.26 0.81
CA VAL A 451 -18.17 17.44 -0.43
C VAL A 451 -17.21 17.39 -1.62
N PRO A 452 -17.44 16.55 -2.64
CA PRO A 452 -16.60 16.51 -3.83
C PRO A 452 -16.92 17.67 -4.78
N HIS A 453 -15.90 18.31 -5.33
CA HIS A 453 -16.00 19.38 -6.33
C HIS A 453 -15.62 18.92 -7.73
N THR A 454 -14.89 17.81 -7.86
CA THR A 454 -14.47 17.24 -9.16
C THR A 454 -14.92 15.78 -9.31
N PRO A 455 -14.98 15.24 -10.55
CA PRO A 455 -15.26 13.81 -10.77
C PRO A 455 -14.27 12.90 -10.04
N VAL A 456 -12.97 13.24 -10.07
CA VAL A 456 -11.93 12.48 -9.34
C VAL A 456 -12.12 12.54 -7.82
N GLU A 457 -12.47 13.71 -7.25
CA GLU A 457 -12.79 13.81 -5.82
C GLU A 457 -14.02 13.00 -5.43
N ARG A 458 -15.03 12.92 -6.30
CA ARG A 458 -16.22 12.10 -6.04
C ARG A 458 -15.84 10.62 -5.92
N ILE A 459 -15.05 10.12 -6.86
CA ILE A 459 -14.58 8.72 -6.84
C ILE A 459 -13.66 8.50 -5.63
N ALA A 460 -12.76 9.44 -5.34
CA ALA A 460 -11.90 9.39 -4.17
C ALA A 460 -12.70 9.29 -2.86
N LEU A 461 -13.72 10.14 -2.67
CA LEU A 461 -14.58 10.06 -1.49
C LEU A 461 -15.40 8.77 -1.43
N GLU A 462 -15.85 8.23 -2.56
CA GLU A 462 -16.51 6.93 -2.61
C GLU A 462 -15.56 5.80 -2.20
N LEU A 463 -14.28 5.86 -2.59
CA LEU A 463 -13.23 4.95 -2.12
C LEU A 463 -13.07 5.05 -0.61
N LEU A 464 -12.91 6.28 -0.08
CA LEU A 464 -12.76 6.50 1.35
C LEU A 464 -14.00 6.05 2.15
N ARG A 465 -15.19 6.19 1.57
CA ARG A 465 -16.46 5.76 2.17
C ARG A 465 -16.74 4.26 1.98
N LYS A 466 -15.81 3.52 1.36
CA LYS A 466 -15.97 2.09 1.00
C LYS A 466 -17.21 1.81 0.14
N LYS A 467 -17.68 2.80 -0.60
CA LYS A 467 -18.79 2.66 -1.57
C LYS A 467 -18.31 2.06 -2.90
N THR A 468 -17.01 2.12 -3.17
CA THR A 468 -16.36 1.49 -4.32
C THR A 468 -15.02 0.90 -3.89
N SER A 469 -14.56 -0.15 -4.56
CA SER A 469 -13.22 -0.72 -4.34
C SER A 469 -12.16 0.08 -5.10
N TYR A 470 -10.89 -0.05 -4.70
CA TYR A 470 -9.74 0.54 -5.41
C TYR A 470 -9.81 0.21 -6.91
N ARG A 471 -9.89 -1.08 -7.25
CA ARG A 471 -10.06 -1.57 -8.63
C ARG A 471 -11.19 -0.87 -9.37
N GLN A 472 -12.38 -0.81 -8.77
CA GLN A 472 -13.55 -0.23 -9.43
C GLN A 472 -13.47 1.30 -9.56
N GLY A 473 -12.85 1.98 -8.58
CA GLY A 473 -12.64 3.43 -8.63
C GLY A 473 -11.75 3.83 -9.81
N HIS A 474 -10.61 3.18 -9.97
CA HIS A 474 -9.69 3.41 -11.08
C HIS A 474 -10.33 3.08 -12.44
N LEU A 475 -11.07 1.96 -12.56
CA LEU A 475 -11.78 1.63 -13.80
C LEU A 475 -12.87 2.67 -14.17
N ARG A 476 -13.59 3.19 -13.17
CA ARG A 476 -14.61 4.23 -13.39
C ARG A 476 -13.99 5.54 -13.84
N LEU A 477 -12.88 5.95 -13.22
CA LEU A 477 -12.16 7.14 -13.64
C LEU A 477 -11.59 6.95 -15.05
N ALA A 478 -10.96 5.81 -15.32
CA ALA A 478 -10.44 5.50 -16.65
C ALA A 478 -11.52 5.60 -17.75
N ALA A 479 -12.71 5.08 -17.48
CA ALA A 479 -13.84 5.16 -18.41
C ALA A 479 -14.34 6.61 -18.60
N ALA A 480 -14.42 7.39 -17.51
CA ALA A 480 -14.84 8.79 -17.58
C ALA A 480 -13.83 9.65 -18.39
N GLU A 481 -12.53 9.49 -18.13
CA GLU A 481 -11.47 10.19 -18.87
C GLU A 481 -11.40 9.76 -20.33
N GLN A 482 -11.63 8.47 -20.61
CA GLN A 482 -11.73 7.98 -21.98
C GLN A 482 -12.90 8.62 -22.75
N GLN A 483 -14.05 8.83 -22.10
CA GLN A 483 -15.20 9.53 -22.70
C GLN A 483 -14.94 11.03 -22.88
N ALA A 484 -14.16 11.64 -21.99
CA ALA A 484 -13.75 13.04 -22.07
C ALA A 484 -12.64 13.29 -23.12
N GLY A 485 -12.03 12.23 -23.67
CA GLY A 485 -10.94 12.32 -24.64
C GLY A 485 -9.54 12.36 -24.02
N ASP A 486 -9.41 12.31 -22.69
CA ASP A 486 -8.13 12.17 -22.00
C ASP A 486 -7.69 10.70 -21.95
N HIS A 487 -7.18 10.24 -23.09
CA HIS A 487 -6.69 8.87 -23.24
C HIS A 487 -5.43 8.59 -22.41
N GLU A 488 -4.62 9.60 -22.11
CA GLU A 488 -3.39 9.41 -21.34
C GLU A 488 -3.72 9.08 -19.88
N THR A 489 -4.60 9.87 -19.26
CA THR A 489 -5.08 9.60 -17.90
C THR A 489 -5.81 8.27 -17.83
N ALA A 490 -6.69 7.96 -18.80
CA ALA A 490 -7.37 6.67 -18.86
C ALA A 490 -6.41 5.47 -18.91
N VAL A 491 -5.36 5.56 -19.74
CA VAL A 491 -4.31 4.54 -19.80
C VAL A 491 -3.56 4.47 -18.48
N ARG A 492 -3.23 5.59 -17.85
CA ARG A 492 -2.52 5.63 -16.56
C ARG A 492 -3.31 4.94 -15.45
N GLU A 493 -4.60 5.22 -15.34
CA GLU A 493 -5.51 4.58 -14.36
C GLU A 493 -5.62 3.06 -14.58
N CYS A 494 -5.66 2.59 -15.83
CA CYS A 494 -5.63 1.16 -16.11
C CYS A 494 -4.25 0.52 -15.81
N ARG A 495 -3.16 1.27 -16.00
CA ARG A 495 -1.79 0.76 -15.78
C ARG A 495 -1.48 0.50 -14.32
N VAL A 496 -1.90 1.36 -13.40
CA VAL A 496 -1.68 1.13 -11.96
C VAL A 496 -2.39 -0.15 -11.51
N LEU A 497 -3.58 -0.43 -12.04
CA LEU A 497 -4.30 -1.67 -11.78
C LEU A 497 -3.57 -2.90 -12.31
N ILE A 498 -2.91 -2.82 -13.47
CA ILE A 498 -2.07 -3.93 -13.96
C ILE A 498 -0.81 -4.09 -13.13
N HIS A 499 -0.25 -3.00 -12.59
CA HIS A 499 0.88 -3.11 -11.67
C HIS A 499 0.49 -3.88 -10.40
N GLN A 500 -0.72 -3.63 -9.90
CA GLN A 500 -1.26 -4.25 -8.69
C GLN A 500 -1.87 -5.64 -8.90
N TYR A 501 -2.48 -5.87 -10.05
CA TYR A 501 -3.14 -7.12 -10.36
C TYR A 501 -2.58 -7.65 -11.68
N PRO A 502 -1.28 -7.99 -11.73
CA PRO A 502 -0.57 -8.25 -12.97
C PRO A 502 -1.10 -9.45 -13.75
N TYR A 503 -1.87 -10.34 -13.11
CA TYR A 503 -2.46 -11.53 -13.71
C TYR A 503 -3.93 -11.37 -14.11
N ASP A 504 -4.55 -10.23 -13.80
CA ASP A 504 -5.95 -9.98 -14.12
C ASP A 504 -6.13 -9.67 -15.62
N THR A 505 -6.69 -10.64 -16.34
CA THR A 505 -6.94 -10.52 -17.78
C THR A 505 -8.01 -9.47 -18.13
N GLU A 506 -8.97 -9.21 -17.24
CA GLU A 506 -9.99 -8.17 -17.48
C GLU A 506 -9.36 -6.78 -17.42
N LEU A 507 -8.47 -6.55 -16.46
CA LEU A 507 -7.74 -5.29 -16.38
C LEU A 507 -6.83 -5.08 -17.60
N ARG A 508 -6.28 -6.16 -18.18
CA ARG A 508 -5.47 -6.05 -19.40
C ARG A 508 -6.32 -5.69 -20.60
N LYS A 509 -7.56 -6.20 -20.65
CA LYS A 509 -8.56 -5.82 -21.64
C LYS A 509 -8.96 -4.35 -21.49
N ALA A 510 -9.20 -3.88 -20.26
CA ALA A 510 -9.47 -2.47 -19.97
C ALA A 510 -8.30 -1.57 -20.40
N LEU A 511 -7.07 -1.94 -20.10
CA LEU A 511 -5.87 -1.21 -20.56
C LEU A 511 -5.75 -1.17 -22.08
N ALA A 512 -6.01 -2.29 -22.76
CA ALA A 512 -6.02 -2.35 -24.22
C ALA A 512 -7.09 -1.41 -24.78
N SER A 513 -8.31 -1.44 -24.21
CA SER A 513 -9.44 -0.58 -24.59
C SER A 513 -9.13 0.91 -24.43
N ALA A 514 -8.55 1.30 -23.30
CA ALA A 514 -8.12 2.68 -23.05
C ALA A 514 -7.00 3.13 -24.00
N SER A 515 -6.19 2.20 -24.49
CA SER A 515 -5.08 2.50 -25.41
C SER A 515 -5.48 2.55 -26.89
N LEU A 516 -6.68 2.07 -27.27
CA LEU A 516 -7.14 2.02 -28.67
C LEU A 516 -7.19 3.39 -29.35
N PRO A 517 -7.73 4.46 -28.72
CA PRO A 517 -7.88 5.75 -29.40
C PRO A 517 -6.58 6.54 -29.53
N SER A 518 -5.57 6.18 -28.73
CA SER A 518 -4.25 6.83 -28.80
C SER A 518 -3.50 6.38 -30.06
N ALA A 519 -2.69 7.24 -30.67
CA ALA A 519 -1.80 6.91 -31.80
C ALA A 519 -0.73 5.81 -31.48
N ASN A 520 -0.84 5.16 -30.32
CA ASN A 520 0.09 4.15 -29.81
C ASN A 520 -0.38 2.73 -30.14
N HIS A 521 -0.81 2.48 -31.38
CA HIS A 521 -1.34 1.18 -31.84
C HIS A 521 -0.39 0.01 -31.56
N ARG A 522 0.94 0.25 -31.62
CA ARG A 522 1.97 -0.75 -31.27
C ARG A 522 1.88 -1.22 -29.83
N ARG A 523 1.51 -0.35 -28.89
CA ARG A 523 1.35 -0.72 -27.47
C ARG A 523 0.10 -1.58 -27.27
N SER A 524 -1.03 -1.14 -27.83
CA SER A 524 -2.29 -1.88 -27.80
C SER A 524 -2.12 -3.27 -28.40
N TYR A 525 -1.43 -3.37 -29.54
CA TYR A 525 -1.18 -4.63 -30.22
C TYR A 525 -0.38 -5.63 -29.36
N ARG A 526 0.67 -5.18 -28.68
CA ARG A 526 1.46 -6.05 -27.78
C ARG A 526 0.62 -6.64 -26.65
N ILE A 527 -0.27 -5.84 -26.07
CA ILE A 527 -1.17 -6.28 -24.99
C ILE A 527 -2.19 -7.29 -25.54
N LEU A 528 -2.84 -6.95 -26.65
CA LEU A 528 -3.86 -7.77 -27.30
C LEU A 528 -3.30 -9.12 -27.75
N ARG A 529 -2.11 -9.15 -28.35
CA ARG A 529 -1.44 -10.38 -28.76
C ARG A 529 -1.22 -11.32 -27.58
N ARG A 530 -0.84 -10.82 -26.40
CA ARG A 530 -0.76 -11.66 -25.18
C ARG A 530 -2.14 -12.16 -24.76
N LEU A 531 -3.15 -11.29 -24.77
CA LEU A 531 -4.53 -11.64 -24.42
C LEU A 531 -5.13 -12.71 -25.33
N THR A 532 -4.71 -12.84 -26.60
CA THR A 532 -5.22 -13.92 -27.47
C THR A 532 -4.85 -15.32 -26.98
N ARG A 533 -3.78 -15.44 -26.17
CA ARG A 533 -3.39 -16.71 -25.53
C ARG A 533 -4.19 -16.95 -24.25
N ASP A 534 -4.37 -15.91 -23.44
CA ASP A 534 -5.07 -15.98 -22.15
C ASP A 534 -6.61 -16.07 -22.33
N ARG A 535 -7.15 -15.47 -23.40
CA ARG A 535 -8.58 -15.37 -23.72
C ARG A 535 -8.83 -15.78 -25.19
N PRO A 536 -8.59 -17.06 -25.57
CA PRO A 536 -8.62 -17.49 -26.96
C PRO A 536 -10.02 -17.51 -27.60
N ARG A 537 -11.08 -17.28 -26.82
CA ARG A 537 -12.49 -17.26 -27.27
C ARG A 537 -13.19 -15.92 -27.02
N ASP A 538 -12.46 -14.87 -26.64
CA ASP A 538 -13.05 -13.54 -26.47
C ASP A 538 -13.10 -12.81 -27.83
N PRO A 539 -14.29 -12.58 -28.41
CA PRO A 539 -14.40 -11.98 -29.75
C PRO A 539 -13.85 -10.55 -29.78
N TRP A 540 -13.96 -9.79 -28.70
CA TRP A 540 -13.40 -8.43 -28.64
C TRP A 540 -11.87 -8.46 -28.72
N VAL A 541 -11.22 -9.37 -27.98
CA VAL A 541 -9.76 -9.52 -28.00
C VAL A 541 -9.28 -9.96 -29.39
N LEU A 542 -9.94 -10.96 -29.97
CA LEU A 542 -9.61 -11.48 -31.30
C LEU A 542 -9.80 -10.43 -32.40
N LYS A 543 -10.91 -9.68 -32.36
CA LYS A 543 -11.18 -8.57 -33.28
C LYS A 543 -10.04 -7.55 -33.27
N TRP A 544 -9.73 -6.98 -32.11
CA TRP A 544 -8.73 -5.91 -32.04
C TRP A 544 -7.29 -6.40 -32.25
N ALA A 545 -6.95 -7.61 -31.80
CA ALA A 545 -5.66 -8.22 -32.14
C ALA A 545 -5.53 -8.37 -33.65
N GLY A 546 -6.59 -8.82 -34.33
CA GLY A 546 -6.63 -8.98 -35.77
C GLY A 546 -6.53 -7.67 -36.55
N ILE A 547 -7.24 -6.62 -36.12
CA ILE A 547 -7.18 -5.28 -36.73
C ILE A 547 -5.76 -4.72 -36.66
N PHE A 548 -5.13 -4.72 -35.48
CA PHE A 548 -3.78 -4.17 -35.36
C PHE A 548 -2.70 -5.05 -35.98
N ALA A 549 -2.90 -6.37 -36.05
CA ALA A 549 -2.03 -7.24 -36.83
C ALA A 549 -2.03 -6.84 -38.31
N LEU A 550 -3.20 -6.50 -38.85
CA LEU A 550 -3.34 -6.04 -40.23
C LEU A 550 -2.61 -4.71 -40.44
N GLU A 551 -2.76 -3.76 -39.50
CA GLU A 551 -2.00 -2.50 -39.55
C GLU A 551 -0.48 -2.70 -39.45
N ALA A 552 -0.05 -3.64 -38.62
CA ALA A 552 1.36 -4.01 -38.46
C ALA A 552 1.93 -4.82 -39.65
N GLY A 553 1.10 -5.20 -40.63
CA GLY A 553 1.50 -6.00 -41.78
C GLY A 553 1.55 -7.52 -41.52
N GLU A 554 1.22 -7.96 -40.31
CA GLU A 554 1.13 -9.38 -39.91
C GLU A 554 -0.18 -10.00 -40.43
N THR A 555 -0.33 -10.05 -41.76
CA THR A 555 -1.59 -10.34 -42.44
C THR A 555 -2.13 -11.76 -42.16
N ASP A 556 -1.26 -12.76 -41.98
CA ASP A 556 -1.68 -14.12 -41.60
C ASP A 556 -2.28 -14.18 -40.18
N SER A 557 -1.63 -13.53 -39.22
CA SER A 557 -2.13 -13.37 -37.84
C SER A 557 -3.47 -12.63 -37.85
N ALA A 558 -3.58 -11.57 -38.65
CA ALA A 558 -4.81 -10.81 -38.83
C ALA A 558 -5.95 -11.70 -39.32
N ARG A 559 -5.74 -12.43 -40.42
CA ARG A 559 -6.72 -13.38 -40.96
C ARG A 559 -7.15 -14.41 -39.93
N MET A 560 -6.20 -15.02 -39.22
CA MET A 560 -6.48 -16.04 -38.21
C MET A 560 -7.38 -15.50 -37.09
N TRP A 561 -7.02 -14.35 -36.50
CA TRP A 561 -7.78 -13.80 -35.37
C TRP A 561 -9.13 -13.21 -35.79
N LEU A 562 -9.20 -12.50 -36.93
CA LEU A 562 -10.46 -11.94 -37.43
C LEU A 562 -11.46 -13.03 -37.81
N ARG A 563 -11.02 -14.13 -38.45
CA ARG A 563 -11.90 -15.29 -38.72
C ARG A 563 -12.43 -15.90 -37.42
N ARG A 564 -11.57 -16.09 -36.42
CA ARG A 564 -11.99 -16.65 -35.13
C ARG A 564 -12.95 -15.73 -34.39
N SER A 565 -12.74 -14.42 -34.46
CA SER A 565 -13.67 -13.44 -33.90
C SER A 565 -15.04 -13.54 -34.55
N LEU A 566 -15.07 -13.51 -35.90
CA LEU A 566 -16.32 -13.52 -36.66
C LEU A 566 -17.09 -14.83 -36.52
N ALA A 567 -16.39 -15.94 -36.30
CA ALA A 567 -17.00 -17.25 -36.01
C ALA A 567 -17.71 -17.30 -34.63
N ILE A 568 -17.39 -16.38 -33.72
CA ILE A 568 -17.98 -16.32 -32.37
C ILE A 568 -19.06 -15.23 -32.32
N GLN A 569 -18.78 -14.06 -32.88
CA GLN A 569 -19.68 -12.91 -32.86
C GLN A 569 -19.61 -12.17 -34.19
N GLU A 570 -20.79 -12.00 -34.80
CA GLU A 570 -21.01 -11.21 -35.99
C GLU A 570 -20.66 -9.73 -35.73
N ASP A 571 -19.75 -9.16 -36.54
CA ASP A 571 -19.29 -7.78 -36.39
C ASP A 571 -18.83 -7.20 -37.74
N ASP A 572 -19.45 -6.09 -38.15
CA ASP A 572 -19.23 -5.46 -39.46
C ASP A 572 -17.80 -4.93 -39.62
N GLN A 573 -17.22 -4.36 -38.56
CA GLN A 573 -15.83 -3.87 -38.57
C GLN A 573 -14.83 -5.02 -38.71
N CYS A 574 -15.08 -6.13 -38.02
CA CYS A 574 -14.28 -7.35 -38.11
C CYS A 574 -14.35 -7.92 -39.53
N ARG A 575 -15.55 -7.97 -40.13
CA ARG A 575 -15.75 -8.43 -41.50
C ARG A 575 -15.03 -7.54 -42.53
N TYR A 576 -15.15 -6.22 -42.40
CA TYR A 576 -14.45 -5.28 -43.27
C TYR A 576 -12.93 -5.46 -43.22
N ASN A 577 -12.36 -5.57 -42.01
CA ASN A 577 -10.93 -5.79 -41.85
C ASN A 577 -10.48 -7.19 -42.32
N LEU A 578 -11.32 -8.22 -42.17
CA LEU A 578 -11.03 -9.54 -42.70
C LEU A 578 -10.96 -9.53 -44.23
N ALA A 579 -11.86 -8.79 -44.89
CA ALA A 579 -11.78 -8.58 -46.34
C ALA A 579 -10.45 -7.89 -46.74
N GLY A 580 -10.00 -6.92 -45.95
CA GLY A 580 -8.69 -6.29 -46.11
C GLY A 580 -7.52 -7.29 -46.00
N ALA A 581 -7.58 -8.20 -45.02
CA ALA A 581 -6.57 -9.24 -44.83
C ALA A 581 -6.56 -10.25 -46.00
N GLU A 582 -7.74 -10.74 -46.43
CA GLU A 582 -7.86 -11.65 -47.57
C GLU A 582 -7.36 -11.00 -48.87
N ALA A 583 -7.66 -9.71 -49.10
CA ALA A 583 -7.18 -8.97 -50.27
C ALA A 583 -5.64 -8.87 -50.30
N ARG A 584 -5.00 -8.57 -49.15
CA ARG A 584 -3.52 -8.52 -49.04
C ARG A 584 -2.85 -9.88 -49.25
N LEU A 585 -3.55 -10.98 -48.94
CA LEU A 585 -3.09 -12.35 -49.20
C LEU A 585 -3.40 -12.83 -50.63
N GLY A 586 -3.92 -11.95 -51.51
CA GLY A 586 -4.28 -12.28 -52.89
C GLY A 586 -5.58 -13.08 -53.03
N GLN A 587 -6.34 -13.27 -51.96
CA GLN A 587 -7.61 -14.02 -51.94
C GLN A 587 -8.78 -13.10 -52.32
N VAL A 588 -8.70 -12.48 -53.49
CA VAL A 588 -9.59 -11.38 -53.92
C VAL A 588 -11.07 -11.82 -53.94
N SER A 589 -11.38 -13.02 -54.42
CA SER A 589 -12.77 -13.53 -54.44
C SER A 589 -13.38 -13.65 -53.04
N ARG A 590 -12.58 -14.08 -52.04
CA ARG A 590 -13.03 -14.16 -50.64
C ARG A 590 -13.24 -12.78 -50.04
N ALA A 591 -12.34 -11.84 -50.34
CA ALA A 591 -12.48 -10.46 -49.90
C ALA A 591 -13.75 -9.80 -50.46
N VAL A 592 -14.06 -10.03 -51.75
CA VAL A 592 -15.29 -9.53 -52.37
C VAL A 592 -16.53 -10.13 -51.71
N ALA A 593 -16.57 -11.45 -51.49
CA ALA A 593 -17.70 -12.11 -50.84
C ALA A 593 -17.96 -11.55 -49.42
N LEU A 594 -16.90 -11.32 -48.63
CA LEU A 594 -17.02 -10.69 -47.31
C LEU A 594 -17.59 -9.27 -47.40
N LEU A 595 -17.24 -8.50 -48.44
CA LEU A 595 -17.76 -7.15 -48.65
C LEU A 595 -19.20 -7.15 -49.17
N ASP A 596 -19.60 -8.12 -50.00
CA ASP A 596 -20.99 -8.30 -50.44
C ASP A 596 -21.88 -8.55 -49.21
N THR A 597 -21.52 -9.53 -48.37
CA THR A 597 -22.25 -9.79 -47.10
C THR A 597 -22.26 -8.58 -46.16
N LEU A 598 -21.17 -7.81 -46.09
CA LEU A 598 -21.13 -6.59 -45.28
C LEU A 598 -22.11 -5.53 -45.80
N LEU A 599 -22.15 -5.31 -47.11
CA LEU A 599 -22.97 -4.27 -47.74
C LEU A 599 -24.45 -4.66 -47.83
N GLU A 600 -24.78 -5.95 -47.86
CA GLU A 600 -26.15 -6.43 -47.70
C GLU A 600 -26.72 -6.08 -46.32
N ARG A 601 -25.90 -6.22 -45.28
CA ARG A 601 -26.29 -5.93 -43.89
C ARG A 601 -26.24 -4.44 -43.56
N ASN A 602 -25.22 -3.76 -44.06
CA ASN A 602 -24.95 -2.36 -43.78
C ASN A 602 -24.53 -1.64 -45.07
N PRO A 603 -25.51 -1.25 -45.91
CA PRO A 603 -25.24 -0.61 -47.21
C PRO A 603 -24.47 0.70 -47.12
N ALA A 604 -24.52 1.36 -45.95
CA ALA A 604 -23.86 2.63 -45.66
C ALA A 604 -22.49 2.49 -45.00
N TYR A 605 -21.96 1.26 -44.86
CA TYR A 605 -20.68 1.05 -44.19
C TYR A 605 -19.53 1.84 -44.87
N PRO A 606 -18.80 2.70 -44.14
CA PRO A 606 -17.82 3.59 -44.74
C PRO A 606 -16.76 2.85 -45.57
N ARG A 607 -16.50 3.35 -46.79
CA ARG A 607 -15.46 2.85 -47.72
C ARG A 607 -15.65 1.41 -48.22
N ALA A 608 -16.62 0.63 -47.74
CA ALA A 608 -16.84 -0.76 -48.16
C ALA A 608 -17.21 -0.88 -49.65
N ARG A 609 -18.14 -0.06 -50.15
CA ARG A 609 -18.56 -0.09 -51.56
C ARG A 609 -17.43 0.28 -52.52
N ALA A 610 -16.66 1.32 -52.17
CA ALA A 610 -15.49 1.73 -52.96
C ALA A 610 -14.41 0.63 -52.95
N PHE A 611 -14.15 0.02 -51.79
CA PHE A 611 -13.18 -1.07 -51.66
C PHE A 611 -13.60 -2.29 -52.49
N GLN A 612 -14.88 -2.68 -52.43
CA GLN A 612 -15.41 -3.78 -53.22
C GLN A 612 -15.29 -3.53 -54.72
N HIS A 613 -15.68 -2.34 -55.19
CA HIS A 613 -15.58 -1.98 -56.61
C HIS A 613 -14.13 -2.03 -57.11
N HIS A 614 -13.17 -1.57 -56.29
CA HIS A 614 -11.76 -1.68 -56.60
C HIS A 614 -11.31 -3.15 -56.77
N LEU A 615 -11.67 -4.04 -55.85
CA LEU A 615 -11.32 -5.46 -55.92
C LEU A 615 -11.99 -6.18 -57.10
N LYS A 616 -13.27 -5.88 -57.40
CA LYS A 616 -13.99 -6.45 -58.55
C LYS A 616 -13.32 -6.08 -59.88
N ARG A 617 -12.80 -4.84 -60.00
CA ARG A 617 -12.00 -4.43 -61.18
C ARG A 617 -10.70 -5.20 -61.31
N THR A 618 -10.04 -5.54 -60.20
CA THR A 618 -8.82 -6.35 -60.22
C THR A 618 -9.09 -7.78 -60.70
N LEU A 619 -10.27 -8.34 -60.42
CA LEU A 619 -10.69 -9.66 -60.92
C LEU A 619 -10.95 -9.66 -62.43
N THR A 620 -11.48 -8.57 -62.99
CA THR A 620 -11.78 -8.46 -64.42
C THR A 620 -10.56 -8.19 -65.32
N VAL A 621 -9.39 -7.89 -64.74
CA VAL A 621 -8.17 -7.46 -65.48
C VAL A 621 -7.08 -8.54 -65.50
N ARG A 622 -7.21 -9.64 -64.76
CA ARG A 622 -6.28 -10.78 -64.84
C ARG A 622 -6.82 -11.85 -65.80
N PRO A 623 -6.19 -12.08 -66.97
CA PRO A 623 -6.51 -13.22 -67.82
C PRO A 623 -6.17 -14.56 -67.16
#